data_AF-A0A3Q9IBE2-F1
#
_entry.id   AF-A0A3Q9IBE2-F1
#
_cell.length_a   1.000
_cell.length_b   1.000
_cell.length_c   1.000
_cell.angle_alpha   90.00
_cell.angle_beta   90.00
_cell.angle_gamma   90.00
#
_symmetry.space_group_name_H-M   'P 1'
#
loop_
_entity.id
_entity.type
_entity.pdbx_description
1 polymer ?
#
loop_
_entity_poly.entity_id
_entity_poly.type
_entity_poly.pdbx_seq_one_letter_code
_entity_poly.pdbx_strand_id
1 'polypeptide(L)'
;MAMAWEQGELFPKASEQEIQRTKFLLGKYTSMISLMKDFEGYEQELRQVAIDGEVARRIDQEDLHADKTANATIMIEKQRWVYQRYKFYTTQLRRSWALIQDEDEKKAIDYRYIQGYSYKETLLFFRRSLSDSTIRRKIDDGAKSMANSLKLMGFFEQDDAEF
;
A
#
# COMPACT_ATOMS: atom_id res chain seq x y z
N MET A 1 3.91 16.22 17.09
CA MET A 1 3.41 15.51 18.28
C MET A 1 4.50 14.54 18.71
N ALA A 2 5.05 14.72 19.91
CA ALA A 2 6.23 13.99 20.38
C ALA A 2 5.86 12.56 20.82
N MET A 3 6.75 11.59 20.54
CA MET A 3 6.58 10.20 20.95
C MET A 3 6.47 10.07 22.47
N ALA A 4 5.27 9.75 22.96
CA ALA A 4 5.12 9.08 24.23
C ALA A 4 5.46 7.60 23.99
N TRP A 5 6.74 7.26 24.09
CA TRP A 5 7.13 5.88 24.32
C TRP A 5 6.48 5.49 25.64
N GLU A 6 5.48 4.60 25.64
CA GLU A 6 5.05 3.96 26.87
C GLU A 6 6.28 3.21 27.43
N GLN A 7 6.93 3.83 28.42
CA GLN A 7 8.14 3.34 29.05
C GLN A 7 7.85 1.96 29.65
N GLY A 8 8.37 0.89 29.02
CA GLY A 8 8.30 -0.46 29.58
C GLY A 8 8.82 -1.59 28.70
N GLU A 9 8.72 -1.50 27.36
CA GLU A 9 9.13 -2.60 26.46
C GLU A 9 10.34 -2.20 25.59
N LEU A 10 11.39 -3.03 25.61
CA LEU A 10 12.63 -2.87 24.82
C LEU A 10 12.38 -2.85 23.30
N PHE A 11 11.22 -3.35 22.85
CA PHE A 11 10.77 -3.36 21.47
C PHE A 11 9.31 -2.91 21.40
N PRO A 12 8.99 -1.75 20.78
CA PRO A 12 7.62 -1.27 20.69
C PRO A 12 6.76 -2.25 19.87
N LYS A 13 5.62 -2.65 20.44
CA LYS A 13 4.61 -3.47 19.76
C LYS A 13 3.55 -2.60 19.10
N ALA A 14 3.02 -3.08 17.98
CA ALA A 14 1.90 -2.45 17.31
C ALA A 14 0.66 -2.48 18.20
N SER A 15 0.00 -1.34 18.31
CA SER A 15 -1.33 -1.19 18.89
C SER A 15 -2.37 -1.91 18.04
N GLU A 16 -3.54 -2.16 18.62
CA GLU A 16 -4.64 -2.79 17.86
C GLU A 16 -5.02 -1.95 16.64
N GLN A 17 -4.98 -0.62 16.74
CA GLN A 17 -5.27 0.28 15.60
C GLN A 17 -4.25 0.11 14.47
N GLU A 18 -2.96 0.05 14.81
CA GLU A 18 -1.87 -0.18 13.84
C GLU A 18 -1.98 -1.58 13.19
N ILE A 19 -2.40 -2.60 13.94
CA ILE A 19 -2.67 -3.94 13.42
C ILE A 19 -3.84 -3.92 12.43
N GLN A 20 -4.96 -3.27 12.79
CA GLN A 20 -6.12 -3.15 11.90
C GLN A 20 -5.77 -2.33 10.65
N ARG A 21 -4.97 -1.27 10.79
CA ARG A 21 -4.46 -0.49 9.67
C ARG A 21 -3.61 -1.33 8.73
N THR A 22 -2.73 -2.17 9.27
CA THR A 22 -1.93 -3.12 8.50
C THR A 22 -2.81 -4.11 7.73
N LYS A 23 -3.82 -4.70 8.39
CA LYS A 23 -4.79 -5.60 7.75
C LYS A 23 -5.56 -4.92 6.61
N PHE A 24 -5.96 -3.67 6.82
CA PHE A 24 -6.63 -2.86 5.79
C PHE A 24 -5.73 -2.67 4.56
N LEU A 25 -4.46 -2.26 4.77
CA LEU A 25 -3.51 -2.06 3.68
C LEU A 25 -3.16 -3.36 2.95
N LEU A 26 -3.01 -4.47 3.68
CA LEU A 26 -2.85 -5.81 3.11
C LEU A 26 -4.01 -6.19 2.20
N GLY A 27 -5.25 -5.91 2.62
CA GLY A 27 -6.44 -6.14 1.81
C GLY A 27 -6.50 -5.31 0.52
N LYS A 28 -5.74 -4.21 0.44
CA LYS A 28 -5.63 -3.34 -0.74
C LYS A 28 -4.36 -3.57 -1.55
N TYR A 29 -3.47 -4.47 -1.12
CA TYR A 29 -2.14 -4.64 -1.68
C TYR A 29 -2.14 -4.88 -3.19
N THR A 30 -2.91 -5.85 -3.67
CA THR A 30 -2.99 -6.16 -5.11
C THR A 30 -3.62 -5.03 -5.93
N SER A 31 -4.58 -4.31 -5.38
CA SER A 31 -5.16 -3.13 -6.01
C SER A 31 -4.13 -2.00 -6.13
N MET A 32 -3.33 -1.76 -5.09
CA MET A 32 -2.26 -0.77 -5.12
C MET A 32 -1.22 -1.12 -6.21
N ILE A 33 -0.79 -2.39 -6.26
CA ILE A 33 0.13 -2.87 -7.31
C ILE A 33 -0.47 -2.72 -8.70
N SER A 34 -1.75 -3.04 -8.88
CA SER A 34 -2.40 -2.93 -10.19
C SER A 34 -2.49 -1.47 -10.66
N LEU A 35 -2.85 -0.55 -9.75
CA LEU A 35 -2.91 0.87 -10.05
C LEU A 35 -1.53 1.48 -10.34
N MET A 36 -0.49 1.02 -9.63
CA MET A 36 0.88 1.43 -9.93
C MET A 36 1.32 0.96 -11.31
N LYS A 37 1.03 -0.29 -11.69
CA LYS A 37 1.36 -0.82 -13.02
C LYS A 37 0.62 -0.09 -14.13
N ASP A 38 -0.65 0.25 -13.91
CA ASP A 38 -1.45 1.06 -14.81
C ASP A 38 -0.79 2.43 -15.02
N PHE A 39 -0.46 3.13 -13.93
CA PHE A 39 0.24 4.41 -14.01
C PHE A 39 1.59 4.33 -14.74
N GLU A 40 2.40 3.30 -14.47
CA GLU A 40 3.67 3.07 -15.14
C GLU A 40 3.50 2.77 -16.64
N GLY A 41 2.44 2.04 -17.01
CA GLY A 41 2.12 1.73 -18.40
C GLY A 41 1.70 2.95 -19.22
N TYR A 42 1.00 3.89 -18.60
CA TYR A 42 0.48 5.11 -19.27
C TYR A 42 1.32 6.37 -19.00
N GLU A 43 2.52 6.24 -18.42
CA GLU A 43 3.35 7.40 -18.07
C GLU A 43 3.68 8.27 -19.29
N GLN A 44 3.91 7.66 -20.46
CA GLN A 44 4.21 8.38 -21.70
C GLN A 44 2.98 9.15 -22.23
N GLU A 45 1.80 8.55 -22.16
CA GLU A 45 0.55 9.20 -22.57
C GLU A 45 0.21 10.37 -21.64
N LEU A 46 0.43 10.20 -20.33
CA LEU A 46 0.27 11.29 -19.36
C LEU A 46 1.22 12.45 -19.62
N ARG A 47 2.46 12.18 -20.06
CA ARG A 47 3.41 13.23 -20.48
C ARG A 47 2.93 13.96 -21.74
N GLN A 48 2.40 13.23 -22.72
CA GLN A 48 1.88 13.83 -23.95
C GLN A 48 0.67 14.73 -23.66
N VAL A 49 -0.26 14.28 -22.82
CA VAL A 49 -1.42 15.09 -22.37
C VAL A 49 -0.97 16.36 -21.65
N ALA A 50 0.09 16.29 -20.83
CA ALA A 50 0.65 17.47 -20.17
C ALA A 50 1.26 18.47 -21.17
N ILE A 51 1.99 17.97 -22.18
CA ILE A 51 2.58 18.80 -23.24
C ILE A 51 1.48 19.44 -24.09
N ASP A 52 0.48 18.67 -24.52
CA ASP A 52 -0.61 19.18 -25.35
C ASP A 52 -1.44 20.24 -24.59
N GLY A 53 -1.66 20.03 -23.29
CA GLY A 53 -2.27 21.04 -22.41
C GLY A 53 -1.42 22.30 -22.26
N GLU A 54 -0.09 22.19 -22.25
CA GLU A 54 0.83 23.33 -22.21
C GLU A 54 0.96 24.07 -23.54
N VAL A 55 0.96 23.34 -24.66
CA VAL A 55 0.96 23.92 -26.02
C VAL A 55 -0.33 24.68 -26.27
N ALA A 56 -1.48 24.15 -25.82
CA ALA A 56 -2.77 24.84 -25.87
C ALA A 56 -2.71 26.21 -25.14
N ARG A 57 -2.02 26.30 -23.98
CA ARG A 57 -1.82 27.58 -23.25
C ARG A 57 -1.02 28.63 -24.05
N ARG A 58 -0.11 28.20 -24.92
CA ARG A 58 0.76 29.13 -25.69
C ARG A 58 0.06 29.66 -26.94
N ILE A 59 -0.88 28.89 -27.50
CA ILE A 59 -1.59 29.23 -28.73
C ILE A 59 -2.84 30.07 -28.42
N ASP A 60 -3.50 29.85 -27.28
CA ASP A 60 -4.79 30.44 -26.95
C ASP A 60 -4.66 31.43 -25.77
N GLN A 61 -4.28 32.67 -26.06
CA GLN A 61 -4.24 33.77 -25.08
C GLN A 61 -5.62 34.44 -24.89
N GLU A 62 -6.64 34.06 -25.67
CA GLU A 62 -7.98 34.65 -25.65
C GLU A 62 -9.05 33.62 -25.22
N ASP A 63 -9.40 33.66 -23.93
CA ASP A 63 -10.67 33.21 -23.32
C ASP A 63 -11.10 31.72 -23.28
N LEU A 64 -11.73 31.37 -22.14
CA LEU A 64 -12.61 30.21 -21.85
C LEU A 64 -12.03 28.78 -21.73
N HIS A 65 -10.79 28.49 -22.15
CA HIS A 65 -10.22 27.12 -22.05
C HIS A 65 -9.22 26.87 -20.90
N ALA A 66 -8.91 27.88 -20.09
CA ALA A 66 -7.96 27.77 -18.96
C ALA A 66 -8.38 26.73 -17.89
N ASP A 67 -9.69 26.58 -17.62
CA ASP A 67 -10.20 25.70 -16.56
C ASP A 67 -10.02 24.20 -16.84
N LYS A 68 -10.12 23.77 -18.10
CA LYS A 68 -9.96 22.35 -18.45
C LYS A 68 -8.51 21.88 -18.31
N THR A 69 -7.56 22.75 -18.60
CA THR A 69 -6.12 22.48 -18.51
C THR A 69 -5.62 22.50 -17.06
N ALA A 70 -6.13 23.42 -16.22
CA ALA A 70 -5.85 23.40 -14.79
C ALA A 70 -6.32 22.08 -14.14
N ASN A 71 -7.51 21.61 -14.51
CA ASN A 71 -8.06 20.34 -14.03
C ASN A 71 -7.21 19.13 -14.46
N ALA A 72 -6.69 19.12 -15.70
CA ALA A 72 -5.82 18.04 -16.19
C ALA A 72 -4.47 17.98 -15.44
N THR A 73 -3.82 19.12 -15.22
CA THR A 73 -2.57 19.20 -14.45
C THR A 73 -2.77 18.74 -13.00
N ILE A 74 -3.82 19.25 -12.33
CA ILE A 74 -4.18 18.84 -10.96
C ILE A 74 -4.44 17.33 -10.90
N MET A 75 -5.11 16.76 -11.91
CA MET A 75 -5.37 15.33 -11.97
C MET A 75 -4.08 14.51 -12.11
N ILE A 76 -3.15 14.92 -12.97
CA ILE A 76 -1.84 14.26 -13.15
C ILE A 76 -1.01 14.32 -11.87
N GLU A 77 -0.98 15.47 -11.20
CA GLU A 77 -0.29 15.64 -9.91
C GLU A 77 -0.89 14.72 -8.84
N LYS A 78 -2.22 14.66 -8.75
CA LYS A 78 -2.91 13.75 -7.84
C LYS A 78 -2.59 12.29 -8.13
N GLN A 79 -2.56 11.88 -9.40
CA GLN A 79 -2.19 10.51 -9.79
C GLN A 79 -0.73 10.20 -9.39
N ARG A 80 0.20 11.13 -9.64
CA ARG A 80 1.60 11.00 -9.22
C ARG A 80 1.73 10.89 -7.70
N TRP A 81 0.96 11.67 -6.94
CA TRP A 81 0.92 11.60 -5.48
C TRP A 81 0.42 10.24 -5.00
N VAL A 82 -0.69 9.73 -5.56
CA VAL A 82 -1.22 8.40 -5.25
C VAL A 82 -0.18 7.31 -5.57
N TYR A 83 0.49 7.40 -6.71
CA TYR A 83 1.54 6.46 -7.10
C TYR A 83 2.67 6.41 -6.07
N GLN A 84 3.22 7.56 -5.66
CA GLN A 84 4.31 7.60 -4.66
C GLN A 84 3.86 7.02 -3.32
N ARG A 85 2.63 7.33 -2.90
CA ARG A 85 2.07 6.81 -1.66
C ARG A 85 1.91 5.28 -1.70
N TYR A 86 1.38 4.75 -2.80
CA TYR A 86 1.22 3.31 -2.98
C TYR A 86 2.55 2.59 -3.11
N LYS A 87 3.53 3.21 -3.77
CA LYS A 87 4.90 2.69 -3.82
C LYS A 87 5.51 2.58 -2.44
N PHE A 88 5.34 3.60 -1.60
CA PHE A 88 5.76 3.56 -0.20
C PHE A 88 5.08 2.41 0.54
N TYR A 89 3.75 2.35 0.56
CA TYR A 89 3.00 1.31 1.26
C TYR A 89 3.38 -0.11 0.81
N THR A 90 3.35 -0.37 -0.48
CA THR A 90 3.65 -1.70 -1.04
C THR A 90 5.08 -2.13 -0.75
N THR A 91 6.04 -1.19 -0.78
CA THR A 91 7.43 -1.47 -0.42
C THR A 91 7.57 -1.85 1.05
N GLN A 92 6.97 -1.08 1.96
CA GLN A 92 7.07 -1.37 3.40
C GLN A 92 6.34 -2.67 3.76
N LEU A 93 5.18 -2.94 3.17
CA LEU A 93 4.46 -4.22 3.33
C LEU A 93 5.28 -5.40 2.80
N ARG A 94 5.95 -5.25 1.66
CA ARG A 94 6.82 -6.31 1.12
C ARG A 94 8.01 -6.58 2.03
N ARG A 95 8.61 -5.52 2.59
CA ARG A 95 9.74 -5.64 3.53
C ARG A 95 9.31 -6.28 4.84
N SER A 96 8.18 -5.87 5.42
CA SER A 96 7.67 -6.47 6.66
C SER A 96 7.24 -7.92 6.47
N TRP A 97 6.65 -8.27 5.31
CA TRP A 97 6.37 -9.66 4.95
C TRP A 97 7.65 -10.51 4.88
N ALA A 98 8.73 -9.97 4.30
CA ALA A 98 9.99 -10.69 4.19
C ALA A 98 10.63 -11.01 5.56
N LEU A 99 10.33 -10.21 6.58
CA LEU A 99 10.82 -10.35 7.96
C LEU A 99 10.00 -11.31 8.83
N ILE A 100 8.85 -11.81 8.35
CA ILE A 100 8.09 -12.84 9.07
C ILE A 100 8.98 -14.08 9.24
N GLN A 101 9.16 -14.51 10.49
CA GLN A 101 10.02 -15.64 10.87
C GLN A 101 9.31 -17.00 10.73
N ASP A 102 8.03 -17.05 11.08
CA ASP A 102 7.25 -18.27 10.97
C ASP A 102 6.83 -18.50 9.51
N GLU A 103 7.30 -19.60 8.94
CA GLU A 103 7.09 -19.91 7.53
C GLU A 103 5.61 -20.15 7.17
N ASP A 104 4.80 -20.67 8.09
CA ASP A 104 3.37 -20.87 7.84
C ASP A 104 2.62 -19.54 7.85
N GLU A 105 2.96 -18.61 8.75
CA GLU A 105 2.44 -17.24 8.75
C GLU A 105 2.83 -16.50 7.47
N LYS A 106 4.10 -16.63 7.08
CA LYS A 106 4.65 -16.00 5.88
C LYS A 106 3.94 -16.47 4.62
N LYS A 107 3.76 -17.79 4.48
CA LYS A 107 3.01 -18.40 3.36
C LYS A 107 1.53 -18.03 3.40
N ALA A 108 0.91 -17.97 4.58
CA ALA A 108 -0.49 -17.62 4.73
C ALA A 108 -0.76 -16.18 4.26
N ILE A 109 0.10 -15.23 4.65
CA ILE A 109 0.04 -13.86 4.15
C ILE A 109 0.35 -13.79 2.65
N ASP A 110 1.36 -14.54 2.19
CA ASP A 110 1.76 -14.53 0.78
C ASP A 110 0.60 -14.93 -0.14
N TYR A 111 -0.01 -16.10 0.12
CA TYR A 111 -1.16 -16.55 -0.66
C TYR A 111 -2.33 -15.59 -0.56
N ARG A 112 -2.70 -15.16 0.65
CA ARG A 112 -3.92 -14.38 0.86
C ARG A 112 -3.85 -12.97 0.30
N TYR A 113 -2.71 -12.29 0.46
CA TYR A 113 -2.61 -10.84 0.22
C TYR A 113 -1.59 -10.47 -0.84
N ILE A 114 -0.43 -11.14 -0.87
CA ILE A 114 0.65 -10.78 -1.80
C ILE A 114 0.33 -11.30 -3.20
N GLN A 115 -0.09 -12.56 -3.31
CA GLN A 115 -0.58 -13.16 -4.55
C GLN A 115 -2.06 -12.79 -4.81
N GLY A 116 -2.81 -12.45 -3.76
CA GLY A 116 -4.18 -11.96 -3.87
C GLY A 116 -5.24 -13.04 -3.95
N TYR A 117 -4.94 -14.29 -3.57
CA TYR A 117 -5.93 -15.35 -3.56
C TYR A 117 -7.03 -15.10 -2.54
N SER A 118 -8.23 -15.58 -2.84
CA SER A 118 -9.32 -15.63 -1.89
C SER A 118 -8.97 -16.51 -0.68
N TYR A 119 -9.74 -16.36 0.40
CA TYR A 119 -9.57 -17.22 1.57
C TYR A 119 -9.76 -18.71 1.22
N LYS A 120 -10.74 -19.05 0.37
CA LYS A 120 -11.00 -20.43 -0.06
C LYS A 120 -9.81 -21.02 -0.82
N GLU A 121 -9.21 -20.25 -1.71
CA GLU A 121 -8.00 -20.66 -2.43
C GLU A 121 -6.81 -20.78 -1.49
N THR A 122 -6.64 -19.85 -0.55
CA THR A 122 -5.62 -19.93 0.50
C THR A 122 -5.72 -21.26 1.27
N LEU A 123 -6.93 -21.67 1.67
CA LEU A 123 -7.16 -22.97 2.31
C LEU A 123 -6.76 -24.16 1.41
N LEU A 124 -7.00 -24.04 0.11
CA LEU A 124 -6.65 -25.08 -0.86
C LEU A 124 -5.13 -25.31 -0.90
N PHE A 125 -4.33 -24.25 -0.80
CA PHE A 125 -2.86 -24.35 -0.76
C PHE A 125 -2.33 -25.04 0.51
N PHE A 126 -3.09 -25.02 1.61
CA PHE A 126 -2.71 -25.65 2.90
C PHE A 126 -3.42 -26.98 3.19
N ARG A 127 -4.25 -27.50 2.27
CA ARG A 127 -5.20 -28.60 2.51
C ARG A 127 -4.64 -29.89 3.14
N ARG A 128 -3.33 -30.10 3.09
CA ARG A 128 -2.66 -31.31 3.62
C ARG A 128 -1.83 -31.06 4.87
N SER A 129 -1.65 -29.80 5.30
CA SER A 129 -0.75 -29.46 6.40
C SER A 129 -1.47 -28.86 7.60
N LEU A 130 -2.48 -28.01 7.40
CA LEU A 130 -3.11 -27.24 8.48
C LEU A 130 -4.64 -27.26 8.41
N SER A 131 -5.27 -27.15 9.58
CA SER A 131 -6.72 -26.97 9.68
C SER A 131 -7.14 -25.52 9.32
N ASP A 132 -8.40 -25.33 8.93
CA ASP A 132 -8.96 -24.00 8.60
C ASP A 132 -8.77 -22.98 9.74
N SER A 133 -9.05 -23.37 10.98
CA SER A 133 -8.86 -22.51 12.15
C SER A 133 -7.38 -22.16 12.38
N THR A 134 -6.47 -23.10 12.13
CA THR A 134 -5.03 -22.85 12.21
C THR A 134 -4.57 -21.87 11.15
N ILE A 135 -5.06 -22.00 9.91
CA ILE A 135 -4.72 -21.09 8.80
C ILE A 135 -5.23 -19.68 9.10
N ARG A 136 -6.47 -19.53 9.58
CA ARG A 136 -7.01 -18.24 10.01
C ARG A 136 -6.12 -17.56 11.05
N ARG A 137 -5.73 -18.31 12.09
CA ARG A 137 -4.83 -17.81 13.12
C ARG A 137 -3.47 -17.40 12.54
N LYS A 138 -2.90 -18.20 11.63
CA LYS A 138 -1.63 -17.89 10.97
C LYS A 138 -1.70 -16.63 10.10
N ILE A 139 -2.84 -16.35 9.46
CA ILE A 139 -3.08 -15.08 8.77
C ILE A 139 -3.11 -13.91 9.77
N ASP A 140 -3.80 -14.08 10.90
CA ASP A 140 -3.89 -13.03 11.91
C ASP A 140 -2.54 -12.75 12.59
N ASP A 141 -1.80 -13.80 12.95
CA ASP A 141 -0.48 -13.71 13.59
C ASP A 141 0.56 -13.14 12.62
N GLY A 142 0.53 -13.55 11.35
CA GLY A 142 1.36 -12.94 10.31
C GLY A 142 1.10 -11.45 10.13
N ALA A 143 -0.18 -11.03 10.15
CA ALA A 143 -0.53 -9.61 10.05
C ALA A 143 -0.05 -8.81 11.27
N LYS A 144 -0.12 -9.38 12.49
CA LYS A 144 0.45 -8.78 13.71
C LYS A 144 1.97 -8.67 13.64
N SER A 145 2.65 -9.71 13.16
CA SER A 145 4.10 -9.72 12.98
C SER A 145 4.56 -8.63 11.99
N MET A 146 3.83 -8.47 10.89
CA MET A 146 4.04 -7.36 9.95
C MET A 146 3.82 -6.00 10.60
N ALA A 147 2.73 -5.82 11.36
CA ALA A 147 2.43 -4.56 12.04
C ALA A 147 3.55 -4.16 13.03
N ASN A 148 4.06 -5.12 13.80
CA ASN A 148 5.21 -4.89 14.69
C ASN A 148 6.45 -4.46 13.91
N SER A 149 6.74 -5.13 12.79
CA SER A 149 7.86 -4.76 11.92
C SER A 149 7.69 -3.36 11.31
N LEU A 150 6.48 -3.01 10.88
CA LEU A 150 6.16 -1.68 10.34
C LEU A 150 6.34 -0.58 11.41
N LYS A 151 5.92 -0.85 12.65
CA LYS A 151 6.12 0.08 13.75
C LYS A 151 7.60 0.34 14.02
N LEU A 152 8.41 -0.71 14.06
CA LEU A 152 9.86 -0.58 14.22
C LEU A 152 10.51 0.20 13.06
N MET A 153 9.92 0.16 11.87
CA MET A 153 10.39 0.93 10.70
C MET A 153 9.92 2.40 10.70
N GLY A 154 9.15 2.85 11.69
CA GLY A 154 8.56 4.20 11.72
C GLY A 154 7.46 4.40 10.67
N PHE A 155 6.85 3.32 10.18
CA PHE A 155 5.85 3.38 9.11
C PHE A 155 4.63 4.23 9.49
N PHE A 156 4.09 4.04 10.70
CA PHE A 156 2.85 4.68 11.12
C PHE A 156 3.00 6.19 11.33
N GLU A 157 4.19 6.66 11.69
CA GLU A 157 4.50 8.09 11.78
C GLU A 157 4.41 8.78 10.41
N GLN A 158 4.82 8.06 9.35
CA GLN A 158 4.74 8.55 7.96
C GLN A 158 3.37 8.31 7.33
N ASP A 159 2.61 7.32 7.82
CA ASP A 159 1.23 7.08 7.40
C ASP A 159 0.30 8.20 7.89
N ASP A 160 0.53 8.70 9.11
CA ASP A 160 -0.27 9.79 9.70
C ASP A 160 0.20 11.19 9.24
N ALA A 161 1.40 11.29 8.65
CA ALA A 161 1.85 12.53 8.04
C ALA A 161 1.06 12.81 6.75
N GLU A 162 0.32 13.92 6.72
CA GLU A 162 -0.10 14.54 5.47
C GLU A 162 1.17 14.87 4.67
N PHE A 163 1.27 14.33 3.45
CA PHE A 163 2.33 14.63 2.48
C PHE A 163 1.83 15.63 1.45
#